data_AF-A0A3D3JIY9-F1
#
_entry.id   AF-A0A3D3JIY9-F1
#
_cell.length_a   1.000
_cell.length_b   1.000
_cell.length_c   1.000
_cell.angle_alpha   90.00
_cell.angle_beta   90.00
_cell.angle_gamma   90.00
#
_symmetry.space_group_name_H-M   'P 1'
#
loop_
_entity.id
_entity.type
_entity.pdbx_description
1 polymer ?
#
loop_
_entity_poly.entity_id
_entity_poly.type
_entity_poly.pdbx_seq_one_letter_code
_entity_poly.pdbx_strand_id
1 'polypeptide(L)'
;MKSSRTTAVDLHEHTAGQITVFAVLALASMCALYVFVAAPALESFFASFLRMDAVQDGSKVVYALGESRSDTVSTGFTTWGLVDDEVVAKQSIITANPEDVTFQATYVFRPFQALLPLVVVGGIVLAAIITVVFPTGFVRQKIEREILTTLDRIAVTRYGEHTNEEIRRLRKDISTADLRKLHDLADTYGMPYSDLELLQGALRWGESNGFQRVMRTHDAMKFYMREYFTDRYSNTILGLVYIGAAVLIIVIGIRGLKFLPATDPSIVLGALGLEFMLLVTYAVVLMYGRSDEQQRTTSERVSQSDTGVDAETEQLLRAFLAVPRREDAA
;
A
#
# COMPACT_ATOMS: atom_id res chain seq x y z
N MET A 1 -10.66 28.02 20.65
CA MET A 1 -10.10 26.64 20.74
C MET A 1 -10.89 25.78 19.76
N LYS A 2 -10.24 25.12 18.80
CA LYS A 2 -10.93 24.26 17.81
C LYS A 2 -11.47 23.01 18.51
N SER A 3 -12.73 22.65 18.27
CA SER A 3 -13.37 21.40 18.75
C SER A 3 -12.71 20.18 18.09
N SER A 4 -12.76 19.01 18.74
CA SER A 4 -12.31 17.71 18.21
C SER A 4 -12.93 17.43 16.85
N ARG A 5 -14.24 17.70 16.72
CA ARG A 5 -14.99 17.63 15.46
C ARG A 5 -14.41 18.54 14.37
N THR A 6 -14.08 19.79 14.70
CA THR A 6 -13.43 20.70 13.72
C THR A 6 -12.01 20.27 13.37
N THR A 7 -11.29 19.63 14.30
CA THR A 7 -9.94 19.11 14.05
C THR A 7 -9.99 17.86 13.17
N ALA A 8 -10.98 16.98 13.38
CA ALA A 8 -11.24 15.82 12.54
C ALA A 8 -11.65 16.23 11.11
N VAL A 9 -12.43 17.30 10.97
CA VAL A 9 -12.79 17.90 9.66
C VAL A 9 -11.58 18.55 9.00
N ASP A 10 -10.75 19.30 9.73
CA ASP A 10 -9.50 19.88 9.21
C ASP A 10 -8.51 18.79 8.74
N LEU A 11 -8.48 17.63 9.41
CA LEU A 11 -7.71 16.45 9.00
C LEU A 11 -8.36 15.68 7.85
N HIS A 12 -9.62 15.95 7.54
CA HIS A 12 -10.34 15.39 6.41
C HIS A 12 -10.10 16.19 5.12
N GLU A 13 -9.91 17.50 5.22
CA GLU A 13 -9.60 18.37 4.07
C GLU A 13 -8.14 18.18 3.64
N HIS A 14 -7.95 17.38 2.58
CA HIS A 14 -6.64 17.28 1.93
C HIS A 14 -6.29 18.61 1.26
N THR A 15 -5.15 19.19 1.64
CA THR A 15 -4.62 20.31 0.87
C THR A 15 -4.19 19.77 -0.49
N ALA A 16 -4.61 20.41 -1.60
CA ALA A 16 -4.22 19.97 -2.95
C ALA A 16 -2.70 19.76 -3.10
N GLY A 17 -1.90 20.55 -2.37
CA GLY A 17 -0.44 20.40 -2.26
C GLY A 17 0.04 19.06 -1.69
N GLN A 18 -0.71 18.40 -0.81
CA GLN A 18 -0.31 17.12 -0.24
C GLN A 18 -0.53 15.97 -1.21
N ILE A 19 -1.61 16.03 -1.99
CA ILE A 19 -1.90 15.07 -3.05
C ILE A 19 -0.85 15.20 -4.14
N THR A 20 -0.50 16.42 -4.55
CA THR A 20 0.55 16.64 -5.56
C THR A 20 1.92 16.17 -5.06
N VAL A 21 2.29 16.48 -3.81
CA VAL A 21 3.54 15.98 -3.21
C VAL A 21 3.57 14.46 -3.16
N PHE A 22 2.47 13.81 -2.76
CA PHE A 22 2.38 12.35 -2.75
C PHE A 22 2.51 11.76 -4.16
N ALA A 23 1.82 12.34 -5.15
CA ALA A 23 1.89 11.88 -6.53
C ALA A 23 3.30 12.03 -7.13
N VAL A 24 3.95 13.17 -6.89
CA VAL A 24 5.35 13.40 -7.31
C VAL A 24 6.29 12.42 -6.62
N LEU A 25 6.10 12.16 -5.33
CA LEU A 25 6.91 11.21 -4.58
C LEU A 25 6.70 9.77 -5.07
N ALA A 26 5.46 9.38 -5.40
CA ALA A 26 5.14 8.07 -5.97
C ALA A 26 5.80 7.88 -7.33
N LEU A 27 5.75 8.90 -8.19
CA LEU A 27 6.39 8.87 -9.50
C LEU A 27 7.93 8.84 -9.38
N ALA A 28 8.51 9.64 -8.48
CA ALA A 28 9.93 9.62 -8.20
C ALA A 28 10.38 8.25 -7.64
N SER A 29 9.59 7.67 -6.73
CA SER A 29 9.83 6.34 -6.17
C SER A 29 9.74 5.25 -7.23
N MET A 30 8.77 5.35 -8.15
CA MET A 30 8.63 4.46 -9.30
C MET A 30 9.86 4.54 -10.20
N CYS A 31 10.29 5.74 -10.60
CA CYS A 31 11.49 5.92 -11.42
C CYS A 31 12.75 5.38 -10.71
N ALA A 32 12.92 5.69 -9.42
CA ALA A 32 14.05 5.21 -8.64
C ALA A 32 14.07 3.67 -8.53
N LEU A 33 12.93 3.05 -8.24
CA LEU A 33 12.82 1.60 -8.14
C LEU A 33 13.11 0.93 -9.48
N TYR A 34 12.66 1.51 -10.59
CA TYR A 34 12.99 0.99 -11.93
C TYR A 34 14.49 1.04 -12.20
N VAL A 35 15.11 2.22 -12.05
CA VAL A 35 16.51 2.47 -12.46
C VAL A 35 17.50 1.77 -11.53
N PHE A 36 17.28 1.81 -10.21
CA PHE A 36 18.27 1.32 -9.25
C PHE A 36 18.06 -0.13 -8.80
N VAL A 37 16.84 -0.68 -8.97
CA VAL A 37 16.51 -2.01 -8.45
C VAL A 37 16.04 -2.94 -9.56
N ALA A 38 14.94 -2.61 -10.22
CA ALA A 38 14.26 -3.57 -11.11
C ALA A 38 15.03 -3.85 -12.40
N ALA A 39 15.52 -2.81 -13.10
CA ALA A 39 16.30 -3.01 -14.31
C ALA A 39 17.65 -3.69 -14.04
N PRO A 40 18.48 -3.27 -13.05
CA PRO A 40 19.73 -3.96 -12.74
C PRO A 40 19.53 -5.41 -12.27
N ALA A 41 18.50 -5.68 -11.47
CA ALA A 41 18.20 -7.04 -11.03
C ALA A 41 17.85 -7.96 -12.20
N LEU A 42 17.13 -7.43 -13.20
CA LEU A 42 16.74 -8.17 -14.38
C LEU A 42 17.90 -8.41 -15.33
N GLU A 43 18.78 -7.41 -15.51
CA GLU A 43 20.03 -7.55 -16.25
C GLU A 43 20.93 -8.63 -15.61
N SER A 44 21.10 -8.57 -14.28
CA SER A 44 21.83 -9.60 -13.54
C SER A 44 21.19 -10.98 -13.67
N PHE A 45 19.85 -11.06 -13.71
CA PHE A 45 19.13 -12.32 -13.94
C PHE A 45 19.42 -12.88 -15.34
N PHE A 46 19.37 -12.05 -16.38
CA PHE A 46 19.68 -12.49 -17.74
C PHE A 46 21.13 -12.96 -17.88
N ALA A 47 22.09 -12.18 -17.38
CA ALA A 47 23.51 -12.53 -17.46
C ALA A 47 23.85 -13.80 -16.65
N SER A 48 23.37 -13.89 -15.41
CA SER A 48 23.77 -14.99 -14.51
C SER A 48 22.98 -16.27 -14.73
N PHE A 49 21.68 -16.17 -15.01
CA PHE A 49 20.80 -17.34 -15.08
C PHE A 49 20.59 -17.84 -16.52
N LEU A 50 20.44 -16.90 -17.47
CA LEU A 50 20.18 -17.22 -18.87
C LEU A 50 21.44 -17.16 -19.75
N ARG A 51 22.58 -16.69 -19.21
CA ARG A 51 23.85 -16.50 -19.95
C ARG A 51 23.65 -15.69 -21.23
N MET A 52 22.84 -14.65 -21.11
CA MET A 52 22.52 -13.74 -22.20
C MET A 52 22.89 -12.32 -21.79
N ASP A 53 23.63 -11.65 -22.66
CA ASP A 53 23.93 -10.24 -22.52
C ASP A 53 22.78 -9.38 -23.06
N ALA A 54 22.42 -8.35 -22.30
CA ALA A 54 21.39 -7.38 -22.66
C ALA A 54 22.04 -6.19 -23.38
N VAL A 55 21.89 -6.13 -24.70
CA VAL A 55 22.40 -5.03 -25.52
C VAL A 55 21.44 -3.83 -25.45
N GLN A 56 21.93 -2.69 -24.97
CA GLN A 56 21.15 -1.47 -24.73
C GLN A 56 21.70 -0.22 -25.45
N ASP A 57 22.75 -0.38 -26.26
CA ASP A 57 23.62 0.72 -26.75
C ASP A 57 23.07 1.53 -27.94
N GLY A 58 21.81 1.32 -28.33
CA GLY A 58 21.25 1.95 -29.53
C GLY A 58 21.56 1.21 -30.83
N SER A 59 22.23 0.06 -30.75
CA SER A 59 22.51 -0.81 -31.89
C SER A 59 21.21 -1.40 -32.46
N LYS A 60 21.21 -1.64 -33.78
CA LYS A 60 20.09 -2.31 -34.46
C LYS A 60 20.24 -3.81 -34.30
N VAL A 61 19.21 -4.43 -33.77
CA VAL A 61 19.17 -5.86 -33.52
C VAL A 61 18.15 -6.49 -34.45
N VAL A 62 18.57 -7.52 -35.17
CA VAL A 62 17.70 -8.34 -36.02
C VAL A 62 17.24 -9.52 -35.18
N TYR A 63 15.94 -9.73 -35.08
CA TYR A 63 15.38 -10.90 -34.40
C TYR A 63 14.39 -11.62 -35.31
N ALA A 64 14.33 -12.94 -35.18
CA ALA A 64 13.41 -13.76 -35.96
C ALA A 64 12.03 -13.80 -35.28
N LEU A 65 10.98 -13.35 -35.98
CA LEU A 65 9.58 -13.55 -35.56
C LEU A 65 9.01 -14.89 -36.06
N GLY A 66 9.84 -15.77 -36.64
CA GLY A 66 9.48 -17.07 -37.20
C GLY A 66 10.43 -17.49 -38.32
N GLU A 67 10.13 -18.60 -39.02
CA GLU A 67 10.99 -19.18 -40.06
C GLU A 67 11.26 -18.28 -41.29
N SER A 68 10.44 -17.24 -41.53
CA SER A 68 10.51 -16.42 -42.75
C SER A 68 10.43 -14.89 -42.53
N ARG A 69 10.35 -14.41 -41.28
CA ARG A 69 10.19 -12.96 -41.00
C ARG A 69 11.17 -12.52 -39.93
N SER A 70 12.18 -11.77 -40.35
CA SER A 70 13.08 -11.04 -39.46
C SER A 70 12.64 -9.59 -39.36
N ASP A 71 12.67 -9.01 -38.17
CA ASP A 71 12.42 -7.58 -37.96
C ASP A 71 13.64 -6.94 -37.28
N THR A 72 13.87 -5.66 -37.58
CA THR A 72 14.97 -4.88 -37.02
C THR A 72 14.43 -3.90 -36.01
N VAL A 73 14.86 -4.02 -34.76
CA VAL A 73 14.48 -3.10 -33.69
C VAL A 73 15.73 -2.41 -33.16
N SER A 74 15.61 -1.08 -32.94
CA SER A 74 16.65 -0.30 -32.27
C SER A 74 16.62 -0.62 -30.79
N THR A 75 17.76 -1.00 -30.23
CA THR A 75 17.91 -1.16 -28.77
C THR A 75 17.95 0.19 -28.07
N GLY A 76 17.70 0.19 -26.77
CA GLY A 76 17.75 1.39 -25.93
C GLY A 76 17.12 1.14 -24.56
N PHE A 77 16.83 2.22 -23.84
CA PHE A 77 16.30 2.15 -22.47
C PHE A 77 14.99 1.36 -22.32
N THR A 78 14.15 1.35 -23.35
CA THR A 78 12.82 0.71 -23.33
C THR A 78 12.78 -0.67 -23.98
N THR A 79 13.82 -1.02 -24.76
CA THR A 79 13.86 -2.27 -25.54
C THR A 79 15.28 -2.82 -25.56
N TRP A 80 15.44 -4.03 -25.04
CA TRP A 80 16.70 -4.75 -24.93
C TRP A 80 16.73 -5.87 -25.96
N GLY A 81 17.87 -6.02 -26.63
CA GLY A 81 18.17 -7.20 -27.43
C GLY A 81 18.93 -8.19 -26.56
N LEU A 82 18.38 -9.39 -26.36
CA LEU A 82 19.08 -10.46 -25.64
C LEU A 82 19.84 -11.31 -26.65
N VAL A 83 21.17 -11.31 -26.53
CA VAL A 83 22.07 -12.04 -27.42
C VAL A 83 22.82 -13.10 -26.61
N ASP A 84 23.01 -14.27 -27.21
CA ASP A 84 23.78 -15.36 -26.61
C ASP A 84 25.28 -15.07 -26.70
N ASP A 85 26.00 -15.18 -25.57
CA ASP A 85 27.43 -14.88 -25.46
C ASP A 85 28.28 -15.64 -26.49
N GLU A 86 27.88 -16.89 -26.82
CA GLU A 86 28.60 -17.70 -27.80
C GLU A 86 28.47 -17.16 -29.24
N VAL A 87 27.39 -16.44 -29.54
CA VAL A 87 27.10 -15.86 -30.87
C VAL A 87 27.76 -14.50 -31.00
N VAL A 88 27.75 -13.67 -29.94
CA VAL A 88 28.45 -12.38 -29.90
C VAL A 88 29.96 -12.56 -30.11
N ALA A 89 30.56 -13.55 -29.46
CA ALA A 89 31.99 -13.87 -29.61
C ALA A 89 32.36 -14.32 -31.04
N LYS A 90 31.43 -14.94 -31.78
CA LYS A 90 31.65 -15.39 -33.17
C LYS A 90 31.35 -14.31 -34.21
N GLN A 91 30.35 -13.45 -33.99
CA GLN A 91 29.97 -12.37 -34.91
C GLN A 91 30.89 -11.14 -34.83
N SER A 92 31.41 -10.80 -33.64
CA SER A 92 32.38 -9.70 -33.46
C SER A 92 33.70 -9.93 -34.22
N ILE A 93 34.02 -11.18 -34.59
CA ILE A 93 35.19 -11.53 -35.41
C ILE A 93 34.95 -11.24 -36.91
N ILE A 94 33.70 -11.16 -37.37
CA ILE A 94 33.36 -11.20 -38.80
C ILE A 94 33.09 -9.79 -39.38
N THR A 95 32.71 -8.81 -38.57
CA THR A 95 32.26 -7.49 -39.08
C THR A 95 33.34 -6.42 -38.88
N ALA A 96 34.04 -6.05 -39.97
CA ALA A 96 35.15 -5.09 -39.97
C ALA A 96 34.74 -3.59 -39.99
N ASN A 97 33.46 -3.26 -39.78
CA ASN A 97 32.96 -1.88 -39.81
C ASN A 97 32.08 -1.58 -38.57
N PRO A 98 32.45 -0.62 -37.70
CA PRO A 98 31.81 -0.41 -36.40
C PRO A 98 30.42 0.25 -36.45
N GLU A 99 30.01 0.84 -37.57
CA GLU A 99 28.72 1.55 -37.69
C GLU A 99 27.53 0.68 -38.13
N ASP A 100 27.78 -0.54 -38.64
CA ASP A 100 26.76 -1.48 -39.16
C ASP A 100 26.74 -2.81 -38.41
N VAL A 101 27.06 -2.80 -37.11
CA VAL A 101 27.02 -4.03 -36.30
C VAL A 101 25.56 -4.39 -36.03
N THR A 102 25.04 -5.28 -36.87
CA THR A 102 23.72 -5.91 -36.69
C THR A 102 23.89 -7.19 -35.86
N PHE A 103 23.39 -7.18 -34.64
CA PHE A 103 23.38 -8.36 -33.78
C PHE A 103 22.15 -9.22 -34.09
N GLN A 104 22.32 -10.55 -34.14
CA GLN A 104 21.18 -11.48 -34.16
C GLN A 104 20.73 -11.74 -32.72
N ALA A 105 19.64 -11.13 -32.28
CA ALA A 105 19.09 -11.45 -30.96
C ALA A 105 18.15 -12.64 -31.03
N THR A 106 18.27 -13.50 -30.01
CA THR A 106 17.38 -14.63 -29.79
C THR A 106 16.04 -14.16 -29.22
N TYR A 107 16.04 -13.07 -28.43
CA TYR A 107 14.82 -12.48 -27.84
C TYR A 107 14.86 -10.95 -27.87
N VAL A 108 13.70 -10.33 -28.05
CA VAL A 108 13.50 -8.90 -27.81
C VAL A 108 12.72 -8.75 -26.53
N PHE A 109 13.28 -7.99 -25.59
CA PHE A 109 12.72 -7.85 -24.26
C PHE A 109 12.43 -6.38 -23.96
N ARG A 110 11.19 -6.10 -23.53
CA ARG A 110 10.73 -4.75 -23.17
C ARG A 110 10.59 -4.65 -21.65
N PRO A 111 11.66 -4.26 -20.94
CA PRO A 111 11.70 -4.25 -19.47
C PRO A 111 10.63 -3.38 -18.86
N PHE A 112 10.35 -2.23 -19.47
CA PHE A 112 9.31 -1.33 -18.99
C PHE A 112 7.95 -2.04 -18.91
N GLN A 113 7.54 -2.80 -19.93
CA GLN A 113 6.25 -3.49 -19.95
C GLN A 113 6.20 -4.64 -18.94
N ALA A 114 7.30 -5.40 -18.84
CA ALA A 114 7.38 -6.53 -17.92
C ALA A 114 7.40 -6.09 -16.44
N LEU A 115 8.04 -4.96 -16.13
CA LEU A 115 8.23 -4.50 -14.76
C LEU A 115 7.20 -3.48 -14.31
N LEU A 116 6.39 -2.91 -15.23
CA LEU A 116 5.46 -1.84 -14.90
C LEU A 116 4.57 -2.14 -13.69
N PRO A 117 3.90 -3.30 -13.56
CA PRO A 117 3.05 -3.58 -12.41
C PRO A 117 3.83 -3.58 -11.08
N LEU A 118 5.03 -4.17 -11.08
CA LEU A 118 5.91 -4.24 -9.92
C LEU A 118 6.34 -2.85 -9.47
N VAL A 119 6.80 -2.03 -10.41
CA VAL A 119 7.36 -0.70 -10.12
C VAL A 119 6.26 0.29 -9.75
N VAL A 120 5.09 0.21 -10.39
CA VAL A 120 3.92 1.04 -10.02
C VAL A 120 3.48 0.75 -8.59
N VAL A 121 3.21 -0.53 -8.27
CA VAL A 121 2.74 -0.90 -6.93
C VAL A 121 3.83 -0.64 -5.88
N GLY A 122 5.07 -1.05 -6.15
CA GLY A 122 6.21 -0.82 -5.27
C GLY A 122 6.47 0.67 -5.02
N GLY A 123 6.38 1.50 -6.07
CA GLY A 123 6.56 2.95 -5.97
C GLY A 123 5.48 3.63 -5.13
N ILE A 124 4.21 3.23 -5.28
CA ILE A 124 3.09 3.72 -4.45
C ILE A 124 3.30 3.32 -2.98
N VAL A 125 3.66 2.07 -2.72
CA VAL A 125 3.91 1.56 -1.36
C VAL A 125 5.09 2.30 -0.72
N LEU A 126 6.18 2.47 -1.45
CA LEU A 126 7.35 3.19 -0.94
C LEU A 126 7.00 4.65 -0.62
N ALA A 127 6.27 5.35 -1.50
CA ALA A 127 5.80 6.70 -1.24
C ALA A 127 4.84 6.76 -0.04
N ALA A 128 3.95 5.77 0.11
CA ALA A 128 3.08 5.67 1.28
C ALA A 128 3.90 5.58 2.57
N ILE A 129 4.88 4.67 2.65
CA ILE A 129 5.77 4.50 3.81
C ILE A 129 6.53 5.80 4.10
N ILE A 130 7.13 6.42 3.08
CA ILE A 130 7.88 7.66 3.24
C ILE A 130 6.97 8.77 3.81
N THR A 131 5.76 8.92 3.26
CA THR A 131 4.81 9.94 3.75
C THR A 131 4.22 9.69 5.14
N VAL A 132 4.44 8.52 5.75
CA VAL A 132 4.10 8.35 7.18
C VAL A 132 5.07 9.15 8.07
N VAL A 133 6.33 9.25 7.68
CA VAL A 133 7.36 9.90 8.51
C VAL A 133 7.32 11.43 8.36
N PHE A 134 6.98 11.94 7.18
CA PHE A 134 6.95 13.38 6.89
C PHE A 134 5.84 14.12 7.67
N PRO A 135 6.13 15.32 8.22
CA PRO A 135 5.18 16.09 9.03
C PRO A 135 3.90 16.51 8.27
N THR A 136 4.01 16.79 6.98
CA THR A 136 2.88 17.13 6.10
C THR A 136 2.46 15.96 5.23
N GLY A 137 2.87 14.74 5.57
CA GLY A 137 2.67 13.57 4.74
C GLY A 137 1.20 13.12 4.65
N PHE A 138 0.81 12.68 3.46
CA PHE A 138 -0.56 12.29 3.15
C PHE A 138 -1.06 11.11 4.02
N VAL A 139 -0.28 10.02 4.10
CA VAL A 139 -0.67 8.85 4.89
C VAL A 139 -0.63 9.15 6.39
N ARG A 140 0.35 9.94 6.84
CA ARG A 140 0.43 10.40 8.24
C ARG A 140 -0.88 11.03 8.71
N GLN A 141 -1.44 11.97 7.96
CA GLN A 141 -2.69 12.62 8.32
C GLN A 141 -3.86 11.63 8.41
N LYS A 142 -3.90 10.64 7.51
CA LYS A 142 -4.93 9.59 7.58
C LYS A 142 -4.81 8.78 8.86
N ILE A 143 -3.59 8.41 9.27
CA ILE A 143 -3.37 7.70 10.53
C ILE A 143 -3.81 8.58 11.72
N GLU A 144 -3.38 9.84 11.76
CA GLU A 144 -3.75 10.78 12.84
C GLU A 144 -5.27 10.99 12.93
N ARG A 145 -5.96 11.04 11.78
CA ARG A 145 -7.42 11.11 11.71
C ARG A 145 -8.07 9.87 12.31
N GLU A 146 -7.66 8.67 11.89
CA GLU A 146 -8.25 7.43 12.43
C GLU A 146 -8.01 7.30 13.93
N ILE A 147 -6.82 7.71 14.44
CA ILE A 147 -6.55 7.77 15.88
C ILE A 147 -7.58 8.67 16.60
N LEU A 148 -7.83 9.86 16.07
CA LEU A 148 -8.82 10.78 16.65
C LEU A 148 -10.24 10.22 16.57
N THR A 149 -10.62 9.61 15.45
CA THR A 149 -11.94 8.99 15.30
C THR A 149 -12.15 7.85 16.30
N THR A 150 -11.15 7.01 16.55
CA THR A 150 -11.22 5.97 17.58
C THR A 150 -11.30 6.56 18.99
N LEU A 151 -10.51 7.60 19.29
CA LEU A 151 -10.59 8.30 20.57
C LEU A 151 -11.95 8.97 20.79
N ASP A 152 -12.51 9.60 19.76
CA ASP A 152 -13.83 10.22 19.80
C ASP A 152 -14.91 9.17 20.06
N ARG A 153 -14.82 7.99 19.41
CA ARG A 153 -15.73 6.87 19.67
C ARG A 153 -15.69 6.44 21.15
N ILE A 154 -14.50 6.26 21.71
CA ILE A 154 -14.32 5.91 23.13
C ILE A 154 -14.85 7.03 24.04
N ALA A 155 -14.57 8.29 23.70
CA ALA A 155 -15.02 9.44 24.49
C ALA A 155 -16.55 9.57 24.50
N VAL A 156 -17.22 9.34 23.36
CA VAL A 156 -18.68 9.34 23.27
C VAL A 156 -19.28 8.19 24.09
N THR A 157 -18.72 6.98 24.01
CA THR A 157 -19.20 5.85 24.81
C THR A 157 -19.07 6.12 26.31
N ARG A 158 -18.02 6.83 26.75
CA ARG A 158 -17.75 7.08 28.17
C ARG A 158 -18.45 8.30 28.75
N TYR A 159 -18.45 9.41 28.01
CA TYR A 159 -18.86 10.72 28.51
C TYR A 159 -20.13 11.25 27.83
N GLY A 160 -20.57 10.65 26.72
CA GLY A 160 -21.65 11.18 25.89
C GLY A 160 -21.17 12.39 25.09
N GLU A 161 -21.46 13.60 25.59
CA GLU A 161 -20.84 14.82 25.07
C GLU A 161 -19.44 14.96 25.68
N HIS A 162 -18.43 15.12 24.82
CA HIS A 162 -17.05 15.22 25.26
C HIS A 162 -16.43 16.57 24.90
N THR A 163 -15.53 17.01 25.77
CA THR A 163 -14.69 18.19 25.58
C THR A 163 -13.31 17.79 25.04
N ASN A 164 -12.60 18.74 24.43
CA ASN A 164 -11.23 18.51 23.97
C ASN A 164 -10.26 18.13 25.10
N GLU A 165 -10.54 18.59 26.33
CA GLU A 165 -9.73 18.26 27.51
C GLU A 165 -9.90 16.78 27.89
N GLU A 166 -11.09 16.21 27.72
CA GLU A 166 -11.34 14.79 27.99
C GLU A 166 -10.65 13.88 26.97
N ILE A 167 -10.63 14.25 25.69
CA ILE A 167 -9.85 13.52 24.67
C ILE A 167 -8.35 13.58 24.98
N ARG A 168 -7.84 14.73 25.42
CA ARG A 168 -6.43 14.86 25.83
C ARG A 168 -6.10 13.97 27.03
N ARG A 169 -7.00 13.91 28.03
CA ARG A 169 -6.86 13.01 29.18
C ARG A 169 -6.89 11.56 28.75
N LEU A 170 -7.86 11.17 27.92
CA LEU A 170 -7.99 9.82 27.37
C LEU A 170 -6.73 9.40 26.61
N ARG A 171 -6.22 10.26 25.73
CA ARG A 171 -4.96 10.05 25.01
C ARG A 171 -3.81 9.77 25.98
N LYS A 172 -3.65 10.61 27.01
CA LYS A 172 -2.58 10.49 28.00
C LYS A 172 -2.73 9.22 28.84
N ASP A 173 -3.95 8.88 29.24
CA ASP A 173 -4.24 7.69 30.03
C ASP A 173 -3.90 6.40 29.27
N ILE A 174 -4.23 6.35 27.98
CA ILE A 174 -3.92 5.20 27.11
C ILE A 174 -2.42 5.17 26.78
N SER A 175 -1.79 6.29 26.43
CA SER A 175 -0.37 6.30 26.01
C SER A 175 0.59 5.92 27.14
N THR A 176 0.26 6.29 28.37
CA THR A 176 1.05 6.02 29.58
C THR A 176 0.66 4.76 30.33
N ALA A 177 -0.38 4.03 29.90
CA ALA A 177 -0.81 2.81 30.58
C ALA A 177 0.23 1.68 30.47
N ASP A 178 0.52 1.04 31.60
CA ASP A 178 1.24 -0.24 31.66
C ASP A 178 0.33 -1.40 31.26
N LEU A 179 0.91 -2.57 30.98
CA LEU A 179 0.20 -3.78 30.53
C LEU A 179 -1.07 -4.09 31.35
N ARG A 180 -0.97 -4.05 32.68
CA ARG A 180 -2.09 -4.30 33.59
C ARG A 180 -3.17 -3.24 33.46
N LYS A 181 -2.78 -1.96 33.50
CA LYS A 181 -3.70 -0.83 33.37
C LYS A 181 -4.38 -0.85 31.99
N LEU A 182 -3.68 -1.28 30.95
CA LEU A 182 -4.24 -1.42 29.62
C LEU A 182 -5.34 -2.49 29.57
N HIS A 183 -5.18 -3.60 30.30
CA HIS A 183 -6.23 -4.61 30.45
C HIS A 183 -7.45 -4.04 31.18
N ASP A 184 -7.23 -3.35 32.30
CA ASP A 184 -8.30 -2.71 33.07
C ASP A 184 -9.06 -1.66 32.21
N LEU A 185 -8.32 -0.91 31.36
CA LEU A 185 -8.88 0.05 30.42
C LEU A 185 -9.66 -0.64 29.29
N ALA A 186 -9.19 -1.78 28.78
CA ALA A 186 -9.88 -2.54 27.74
C ALA A 186 -11.26 -3.01 28.23
N ASP A 187 -11.33 -3.51 29.45
CA ASP A 187 -12.59 -3.88 30.10
C ASP A 187 -13.48 -2.66 30.32
N THR A 188 -12.92 -1.55 30.81
CA THR A 188 -13.65 -0.30 31.06
C THR A 188 -14.23 0.31 29.77
N TYR A 189 -13.50 0.23 28.66
CA TYR A 189 -13.91 0.80 27.38
C TYR A 189 -14.71 -0.18 26.51
N GLY A 190 -14.90 -1.42 26.96
CA GLY A 190 -15.64 -2.45 26.24
C GLY A 190 -14.97 -2.88 24.93
N MET A 191 -13.66 -2.66 24.78
CA MET A 191 -12.90 -2.95 23.56
C MET A 191 -11.92 -4.10 23.75
N PRO A 192 -11.63 -4.90 22.71
CA PRO A 192 -10.62 -5.94 22.80
C PRO A 192 -9.25 -5.37 23.20
N TYR A 193 -8.55 -6.05 24.10
CA TYR A 193 -7.19 -5.66 24.54
C TYR A 193 -6.26 -5.41 23.34
N SER A 194 -6.32 -6.26 22.30
CA SER A 194 -5.50 -6.13 21.11
C SER A 194 -5.75 -4.83 20.33
N ASP A 195 -6.98 -4.33 20.31
CA ASP A 195 -7.30 -3.07 19.62
C ASP A 195 -6.81 -1.87 20.43
N LEU A 196 -6.88 -1.96 21.77
CA LEU A 196 -6.39 -0.90 22.66
C LEU A 196 -4.86 -0.85 22.68
N GLU A 197 -4.19 -2.00 22.59
CA GLU A 197 -2.74 -2.10 22.42
C GLU A 197 -2.26 -1.46 21.11
N LEU A 198 -2.97 -1.70 20.00
CA LEU A 198 -2.66 -1.07 18.73
C LEU A 198 -2.89 0.45 18.77
N LEU A 199 -3.98 0.90 19.39
CA LEU A 199 -4.24 2.32 19.60
C LEU A 199 -3.13 2.96 20.46
N GLN A 200 -2.69 2.30 21.53
CA GLN A 200 -1.57 2.76 22.35
C GLN A 200 -0.28 2.93 21.53
N GLY A 201 0.05 1.94 20.69
CA GLY A 201 1.21 2.01 19.78
C GLY A 201 1.13 3.20 18.83
N ALA A 202 -0.04 3.41 18.23
CA ALA A 202 -0.31 4.53 17.33
C ALA A 202 -0.21 5.90 18.04
N LEU A 203 -0.72 6.01 19.27
CA LEU A 203 -0.58 7.22 20.09
C LEU A 203 0.88 7.52 20.44
N ARG A 204 1.64 6.51 20.85
CA ARG A 204 3.07 6.61 21.14
C ARG A 204 3.91 7.00 19.91
N TRP A 205 3.47 6.61 18.71
CA TRP A 205 4.07 7.07 17.46
C TRP A 205 3.77 8.57 17.22
N GLY A 206 2.52 9.00 17.42
CA GLY A 206 2.13 10.42 17.26
C GLY A 206 2.88 11.36 18.21
N GLU A 207 3.18 10.92 19.43
CA GLU A 207 3.93 11.69 20.44
C GLU A 207 5.46 11.65 20.23
N SER A 208 5.97 10.68 19.47
CA SER A 208 7.42 10.50 19.27
C SER A 208 8.01 11.51 18.28
N ASN A 209 9.28 11.87 18.46
CA ASN A 209 10.01 12.81 17.60
C ASN A 209 11.12 12.13 16.80
N GLY A 210 11.34 12.60 15.55
CA GLY A 210 12.49 12.23 14.72
C GLY A 210 12.66 10.73 14.51
N PHE A 211 13.83 10.20 14.89
CA PHE A 211 14.22 8.80 14.67
C PHE A 211 13.34 7.78 15.42
N GLN A 212 12.87 8.12 16.62
CA GLN A 212 11.94 7.24 17.36
C GLN A 212 10.61 7.05 16.61
N ARG A 213 10.20 8.06 15.82
CA ARG A 213 9.01 7.96 14.98
C ARG A 213 9.18 6.94 13.85
N VAL A 214 10.37 6.90 13.25
CA VAL A 214 10.69 5.92 12.19
C VAL A 214 10.59 4.50 12.73
N MET A 215 11.21 4.21 13.88
CA MET A 215 11.10 2.87 14.49
C MET A 215 9.67 2.49 14.86
N ARG A 216 8.85 3.44 15.32
CA ARG A 216 7.44 3.20 15.71
C ARG A 216 6.45 3.30 14.55
N THR A 217 6.90 3.57 13.33
CA THR A 217 6.02 3.74 12.16
C THR A 217 5.27 2.44 11.84
N HIS A 218 5.89 1.28 12.12
CA HIS A 218 5.23 -0.02 11.96
C HIS A 218 3.93 -0.12 12.80
N ASP A 219 3.94 0.34 14.05
CA ASP A 219 2.77 0.21 14.94
C ASP A 219 1.61 1.10 14.49
N ALA A 220 1.93 2.32 14.04
CA ALA A 220 0.97 3.25 13.49
C ALA A 220 0.36 2.75 12.17
N MET A 221 1.20 2.19 11.29
CA MET A 221 0.73 1.57 10.05
C MET A 221 -0.15 0.35 10.33
N LYS A 222 0.26 -0.51 11.27
CA LYS A 222 -0.52 -1.70 11.68
C LYS A 222 -1.91 -1.30 12.20
N PHE A 223 -1.98 -0.27 13.05
CA PHE A 223 -3.24 0.29 13.51
C PHE A 223 -4.12 0.76 12.35
N TYR A 224 -3.59 1.58 11.44
CA TYR A 224 -4.34 2.08 10.29
C TYR A 224 -4.81 0.98 9.33
N MET A 225 -3.93 0.00 9.07
CA MET A 225 -4.25 -1.13 8.22
C MET A 225 -5.40 -1.96 8.78
N ARG A 226 -5.42 -2.20 10.10
CA ARG A 226 -6.44 -2.99 10.77
C ARG A 226 -7.77 -2.23 10.92
N GLU A 227 -7.73 -0.97 11.36
CA GLU A 227 -8.95 -0.23 11.75
C GLU A 227 -9.70 0.37 10.57
N TYR A 228 -9.00 0.74 9.49
CA TYR A 228 -9.62 1.44 8.37
C TYR A 228 -9.40 0.74 7.03
N PHE A 229 -8.14 0.42 6.70
CA PHE A 229 -7.82 -0.01 5.34
C PHE A 229 -8.43 -1.37 5.00
N THR A 230 -8.26 -2.36 5.88
CA THR A 230 -8.72 -3.73 5.64
C THR A 230 -10.24 -3.77 5.58
N ASP A 231 -10.92 -3.14 6.54
CA ASP A 231 -12.39 -3.10 6.58
C ASP A 231 -12.97 -2.39 5.36
N ARG A 232 -12.32 -1.31 4.86
CA ARG A 232 -12.84 -0.54 3.73
C ARG A 232 -12.52 -1.16 2.37
N TYR A 233 -11.32 -1.73 2.20
CA TYR A 233 -10.78 -2.09 0.89
C TYR A 233 -10.60 -3.59 0.65
N SER A 234 -10.81 -4.46 1.66
CA SER A 234 -10.64 -5.92 1.51
C SER A 234 -11.41 -6.48 0.32
N ASN A 235 -12.70 -6.13 0.19
CA ASN A 235 -13.54 -6.59 -0.92
C ASN A 235 -13.05 -6.06 -2.28
N THR A 236 -12.57 -4.83 -2.34
CA THR A 236 -12.02 -4.26 -3.58
C THR A 236 -10.73 -4.95 -4.00
N ILE A 237 -9.86 -5.27 -3.05
CA ILE A 237 -8.59 -5.95 -3.31
C ILE A 237 -8.84 -7.40 -3.75
N LEU A 238 -9.78 -8.09 -3.11
CA LEU A 238 -10.24 -9.41 -3.54
C LEU A 238 -10.82 -9.38 -4.96
N GLY A 239 -11.62 -8.36 -5.30
CA GLY A 239 -12.09 -8.14 -6.67
C GLY A 239 -10.95 -7.90 -7.67
N LEU A 240 -9.93 -7.10 -7.29
CA LEU A 240 -8.75 -6.87 -8.13
C LEU A 240 -7.97 -8.16 -8.37
N VAL A 241 -7.80 -9.03 -7.36
CA VAL A 241 -7.16 -10.34 -7.52
C VAL A 241 -7.90 -11.18 -8.57
N TYR A 242 -9.23 -11.25 -8.52
CA TYR A 242 -9.99 -12.00 -9.54
C TYR A 242 -9.87 -11.40 -10.94
N ILE A 243 -9.81 -10.07 -11.05
CA ILE A 243 -9.54 -9.40 -12.32
C ILE A 243 -8.13 -9.73 -12.82
N GLY A 244 -7.13 -9.71 -11.93
CA GLY A 244 -5.75 -10.12 -12.23
C GLY A 244 -5.69 -11.53 -12.80
N ALA A 245 -6.34 -12.48 -12.12
CA ALA A 245 -6.39 -13.88 -12.54
C ALA A 245 -7.04 -14.01 -13.94
N ALA A 246 -8.12 -13.26 -14.20
CA ALA A 246 -8.74 -13.24 -15.52
C ALA A 246 -7.80 -12.68 -16.61
N VAL A 247 -7.07 -11.60 -16.33
CA VAL A 247 -6.06 -11.03 -17.24
C VAL A 247 -4.95 -12.05 -17.52
N LEU A 248 -4.47 -12.76 -16.50
CA LEU A 248 -3.44 -13.78 -16.65
C LEU A 248 -3.92 -14.95 -17.53
N ILE A 249 -5.14 -15.44 -17.33
CA ILE A 249 -5.74 -16.48 -18.17
C ILE A 249 -5.83 -16.00 -19.63
N ILE A 250 -6.26 -14.76 -19.87
CA ILE A 250 -6.35 -14.19 -21.22
C ILE A 250 -4.97 -14.10 -21.87
N VAL A 251 -3.95 -13.58 -21.17
CA VAL A 251 -2.60 -13.43 -21.72
C VAL A 251 -1.97 -14.79 -22.04
N ILE A 252 -2.11 -15.77 -21.14
CA ILE A 252 -1.65 -17.15 -21.40
C ILE A 252 -2.44 -17.78 -22.54
N GLY A 253 -3.75 -17.56 -22.61
CA GLY A 253 -4.62 -18.05 -23.70
C GLY A 253 -4.21 -17.50 -25.06
N ILE A 254 -4.02 -16.17 -25.17
CA ILE A 254 -3.58 -15.52 -26.41
C ILE A 254 -2.19 -16.02 -26.84
N ARG A 255 -1.28 -16.26 -25.88
CA ARG A 255 0.02 -16.88 -26.15
C ARG A 255 -0.13 -18.31 -26.68
N GLY A 256 -1.01 -19.10 -26.07
CA GLY A 256 -1.31 -20.47 -26.49
C GLY A 256 -1.89 -20.56 -27.91
N LEU A 257 -2.63 -19.52 -28.33
CA LEU A 257 -3.15 -19.36 -29.69
C LEU A 257 -2.09 -18.86 -30.71
N LYS A 258 -0.81 -18.76 -30.31
CA LYS A 258 0.33 -18.28 -31.11
C LYS A 258 0.20 -16.86 -31.68
N PHE A 259 -0.70 -16.03 -31.12
CA PHE A 259 -0.81 -14.62 -31.51
C PHE A 259 0.34 -13.75 -30.96
N LEU A 260 0.93 -14.16 -29.83
CA LEU A 260 2.13 -13.54 -29.29
C LEU A 260 3.36 -14.37 -29.66
N PRO A 261 4.37 -13.79 -30.34
CA PRO A 261 5.58 -14.51 -30.72
C PRO A 261 6.36 -14.93 -29.47
N ALA A 262 6.92 -16.14 -29.49
CA ALA A 262 7.72 -16.67 -28.38
C ALA A 262 8.98 -15.84 -28.12
N THR A 263 9.39 -15.02 -29.09
CA THR A 263 10.55 -14.13 -29.04
C THR A 263 10.30 -12.81 -28.31
N ASP A 264 9.04 -12.50 -27.91
CA ASP A 264 8.68 -11.35 -27.05
C ASP A 264 7.94 -11.82 -25.77
N PRO A 265 8.68 -12.25 -24.73
CA PRO A 265 8.08 -12.73 -23.48
C PRO A 265 7.59 -11.59 -22.56
N SER A 266 7.79 -10.32 -22.92
CA SER A 266 7.63 -9.15 -22.03
C SER A 266 6.22 -9.02 -21.47
N ILE A 267 5.20 -9.21 -22.31
CA ILE A 267 3.79 -9.10 -21.94
C ILE A 267 3.39 -10.20 -20.95
N VAL A 268 3.90 -11.42 -21.16
CA VAL A 268 3.61 -12.56 -20.28
C VAL A 268 4.24 -12.34 -18.91
N LEU A 269 5.49 -11.87 -18.88
CA LEU A 269 6.18 -11.56 -17.63
C LEU A 269 5.50 -10.40 -16.89
N GLY A 270 5.00 -9.40 -17.61
CA GLY A 270 4.20 -8.32 -17.03
C GLY A 270 2.89 -8.82 -16.42
N ALA A 271 2.16 -9.70 -17.10
CA ALA A 271 0.93 -10.29 -16.55
C ALA A 271 1.20 -11.14 -15.30
N LEU A 272 2.26 -11.95 -15.31
CA LEU A 272 2.71 -12.70 -14.13
C LEU A 272 3.12 -11.78 -12.98
N GLY A 273 3.85 -10.70 -13.28
CA GLY A 273 4.25 -9.70 -12.29
C GLY A 273 3.05 -8.99 -11.67
N LEU A 274 2.03 -8.66 -12.47
CA LEU A 274 0.77 -8.08 -11.98
C LEU A 274 0.05 -9.04 -11.04
N GLU A 275 -0.12 -10.31 -11.43
CA GLU A 275 -0.76 -11.33 -10.60
C GLU A 275 -0.03 -11.48 -9.26
N PHE A 276 1.30 -11.61 -9.33
CA PHE A 276 2.14 -11.74 -8.15
C PHE A 276 1.95 -10.56 -7.19
N MET A 277 1.96 -9.32 -7.70
CA MET A 277 1.75 -8.14 -6.86
C MET A 277 0.35 -8.08 -6.23
N LEU A 278 -0.68 -8.51 -6.95
CA LEU A 278 -2.04 -8.58 -6.41
C LEU A 278 -2.17 -9.63 -5.31
N LEU A 279 -1.59 -10.81 -5.51
CA LEU A 279 -1.57 -11.87 -4.50
C LEU A 279 -0.80 -11.44 -3.25
N VAL A 280 0.35 -10.79 -3.41
CA VAL A 280 1.11 -10.23 -2.28
C VAL A 280 0.28 -9.16 -1.55
N THR A 281 -0.36 -8.26 -2.29
CA THR A 281 -1.21 -7.21 -1.70
C THR A 281 -2.37 -7.82 -0.91
N TYR A 282 -3.04 -8.84 -1.46
CA TYR A 282 -4.12 -9.55 -0.78
C TYR A 282 -3.63 -10.29 0.47
N ALA A 283 -2.47 -10.97 0.38
CA ALA A 283 -1.86 -11.61 1.54
C ALA A 283 -1.55 -10.61 2.67
N VAL A 284 -1.03 -9.43 2.33
CA VAL A 284 -0.80 -8.35 3.31
C VAL A 284 -2.11 -7.91 3.95
N VAL A 285 -3.17 -7.69 3.18
CA VAL A 285 -4.48 -7.30 3.73
C VAL A 285 -5.01 -8.34 4.72
N LEU A 286 -4.93 -9.63 4.39
CA LEU A 286 -5.34 -10.70 5.29
C LEU A 286 -4.46 -10.78 6.54
N MET A 287 -3.16 -10.56 6.41
CA MET A 287 -2.22 -10.59 7.55
C MET A 287 -2.49 -9.47 8.56
N TYR A 288 -2.96 -8.31 8.11
CA TYR A 288 -3.28 -7.16 8.96
C TYR A 288 -4.76 -7.07 9.36
N GLY A 289 -5.63 -7.88 8.75
CA GLY A 289 -7.05 -7.94 9.08
C GLY A 289 -7.32 -8.46 10.48
N ARG A 290 -8.53 -8.20 10.99
CA ARG A 290 -9.01 -8.86 12.20
C ARG A 290 -9.24 -10.34 11.90
N SER A 291 -8.95 -11.21 12.85
CA SER A 291 -9.36 -12.62 12.74
C SER A 291 -10.89 -12.71 12.79
N ASP A 292 -11.49 -13.60 11.99
CA ASP A 292 -12.95 -13.75 11.89
C ASP A 292 -13.63 -13.93 13.27
N GLU A 293 -12.93 -14.51 14.23
CA GLU A 293 -13.39 -14.73 15.62
C GLU A 293 -13.46 -13.42 16.44
N GLN A 294 -12.52 -12.49 16.22
CA GLN A 294 -12.57 -11.14 16.81
C GLN A 294 -13.67 -10.28 16.18
N GLN A 295 -13.96 -10.50 14.90
CA GLN A 295 -15.02 -9.80 14.20
C GLN A 295 -16.40 -10.27 14.68
N ARG A 296 -16.60 -11.58 14.86
CA ARG A 296 -17.83 -12.15 15.45
C ARG A 296 -18.06 -11.70 16.89
N THR A 297 -17.05 -11.71 17.75
CA THR A 297 -17.19 -11.24 19.15
C THR A 297 -17.50 -9.75 19.24
N THR A 298 -16.94 -8.92 18.35
CA THR A 298 -17.31 -7.51 18.25
C THR A 298 -18.75 -7.35 17.75
N SER A 299 -19.15 -8.07 16.70
CA SER A 299 -20.52 -8.03 16.17
C SER A 299 -21.54 -8.57 17.17
N GLU A 300 -21.28 -9.64 17.90
CA GLU A 300 -22.18 -10.18 18.93
C GLU A 300 -22.31 -9.24 20.13
N ARG A 301 -21.23 -8.58 20.58
CA ARG A 301 -21.32 -7.55 21.61
C ARG A 301 -22.12 -6.33 21.14
N VAL A 302 -21.91 -5.90 19.90
CA VAL A 302 -22.69 -4.81 19.30
C VAL A 302 -24.15 -5.21 19.15
N SER A 303 -24.46 -6.42 18.69
CA SER A 303 -25.83 -6.94 18.60
C SER A 303 -26.48 -7.17 19.97
N GLN A 304 -25.72 -7.45 21.03
CA GLN A 304 -26.23 -7.46 22.41
C GLN A 304 -26.49 -6.05 22.96
N SER A 305 -25.76 -5.03 22.48
CA SER A 305 -26.09 -3.62 22.76
C SER A 305 -27.20 -3.06 21.88
N ASP A 306 -27.56 -3.77 20.79
CA ASP A 306 -28.51 -3.34 19.75
C ASP A 306 -29.87 -4.05 19.87
N THR A 307 -30.31 -4.37 21.10
CA THR A 307 -31.74 -4.27 21.42
C THR A 307 -32.13 -2.80 21.32
N GLY A 308 -32.29 -2.33 20.07
CA GLY A 308 -32.39 -0.95 19.60
C GLY A 308 -33.63 -0.17 20.02
N VAL A 309 -34.14 -0.41 21.23
CA VAL A 309 -35.15 0.42 21.89
C VAL A 309 -34.54 1.25 23.01
N ASP A 310 -33.38 0.86 23.56
CA ASP A 310 -32.79 1.56 24.71
C ASP A 310 -31.86 2.73 24.34
N ALA A 311 -31.08 2.68 23.26
CA ALA A 311 -30.09 3.75 23.00
C ALA A 311 -30.71 5.11 22.64
N GLU A 312 -31.76 5.11 21.79
CA GLU A 312 -32.49 6.35 21.43
C GLU A 312 -33.38 6.84 22.58
N THR A 313 -34.02 5.93 23.32
CA THR A 313 -34.82 6.31 24.50
C THR A 313 -33.93 6.78 25.64
N GLU A 314 -32.73 6.24 25.81
CA GLU A 314 -31.73 6.69 26.79
C GLU A 314 -31.12 8.04 26.39
N GLN A 315 -30.89 8.30 25.10
CA GLN A 315 -30.52 9.64 24.62
C GLN A 315 -31.63 10.67 24.85
N LEU A 316 -32.89 10.31 24.58
CA LEU A 316 -34.03 11.17 24.85
C LEU A 316 -34.24 11.39 26.35
N LEU A 317 -34.07 10.34 27.17
CA LEU A 317 -34.14 10.42 28.64
C LEU A 317 -33.02 11.27 29.20
N ARG A 318 -31.79 11.18 28.68
CA ARG A 318 -30.67 12.05 29.12
C ARG A 318 -30.87 13.49 28.68
N ALA A 319 -31.44 13.75 27.51
CA ALA A 319 -31.81 15.09 27.08
C ALA A 319 -32.93 15.70 27.94
N PHE A 320 -33.87 14.87 28.42
CA PHE A 320 -34.94 15.30 29.34
C PHE A 320 -34.49 15.41 30.81
N LEU A 321 -33.54 14.57 31.25
CA LEU A 321 -32.97 14.56 32.61
C LEU A 321 -31.79 15.53 32.78
N ALA A 322 -31.34 16.19 31.71
CA ALA A 322 -30.46 17.34 31.80
C ALA A 322 -31.22 18.50 32.47
N VAL A 323 -31.36 18.41 33.79
CA VAL A 323 -31.88 19.47 34.64
C VAL A 323 -31.03 20.71 34.37
N PRO A 324 -31.62 21.85 33.96
CA PRO A 324 -30.87 23.07 33.82
C PRO A 324 -30.28 23.37 35.20
N ARG A 325 -28.94 23.46 35.28
CA ARG A 325 -28.27 23.93 36.48
C ARG A 325 -28.88 25.29 36.79
N ARG A 326 -29.67 25.32 37.86
CA ARG A 326 -30.10 26.54 38.51
C ARG A 326 -28.81 27.24 38.92
N GLU A 327 -28.49 28.32 38.25
CA GLU A 327 -27.51 29.29 38.72
C GLU A 327 -28.05 29.81 40.05
N ASP A 328 -27.59 29.21 41.14
CA ASP A 328 -27.76 29.81 42.46
C ASP A 328 -26.81 31.02 42.52
N ALA A 329 -27.47 32.16 42.60
CA ALA A 329 -26.93 33.51 42.57
C ALA A 329 -26.06 33.84 43.79
N ALA A 330 -25.01 34.65 43.57
CA ALA A 330 -24.64 35.88 44.30
C ALA A 330 -23.25 36.35 43.85
#